data_AF-A0A9D5DXZ0-F1
#
_entry.id   AF-A0A9D5DXZ0-F1
#
_cell.length_a   1.000
_cell.length_b   1.000
_cell.length_c   1.000
_cell.angle_alpha   90.00
_cell.angle_beta   90.00
_cell.angle_gamma   90.00
#
_symmetry.space_group_name_H-M   'P 1'
#
loop_
_entity.id
_entity.type
_entity.pdbx_description
1 polymer ?
#
loop_
_entity_poly.entity_id
_entity_poly.type
_entity_poly.pdbx_seq_one_letter_code
_entity_poly.pdbx_strand_id
1 'polypeptide(L)'
;MPAITLLPTPAPSRTMIDAVYVPAADALMGALPQLVAEINVAVTAMNNNSTNATSTTALSIGAGTKSLTVQTSKSYVVGQSLKIASSASPSNYMIGYVTAYTAETGALVVTVTQHSGSGTIAAWTVTLAVEGVLSRVVLNGATSGSITIEAPAVAGSGTLTLPVATDTLVGKDTADTLTNKTLVAPVLGTPVSGELTNCTGTVNSLNAGIGVNQTWTNVLTTPGRSAGTTYTNSTGKPIFVLITCSSGTTTITGTVNGLTFTSGIGSGAYYNASTIYLIVPNGNTYKTNSFGAGIQSWFELR
;
A
#
# COMPACT_ATOMS: atom_id res chain seq x y z
N MET A 1 -41.42 32.85 12.03
CA MET A 1 -42.43 33.67 11.32
C MET A 1 -43.12 34.53 12.37
N PRO A 2 -43.34 35.84 12.11
CA PRO A 2 -44.12 36.69 13.03
C PRO A 2 -45.49 36.06 13.31
N ALA A 3 -45.99 36.19 14.53
CA ALA A 3 -47.34 35.75 14.85
C ALA A 3 -48.36 36.63 14.10
N ILE A 4 -49.40 36.00 13.55
CA ILE A 4 -50.56 36.71 13.01
C ILE A 4 -51.65 36.67 14.07
N THR A 5 -52.17 37.83 14.45
CA THR A 5 -53.23 37.96 15.44
C THR A 5 -54.51 37.36 14.89
N LEU A 6 -55.17 36.51 15.68
CA LEU A 6 -56.45 35.92 15.28
C LEU A 6 -57.49 37.01 15.06
N LEU A 7 -58.29 36.86 14.00
CA LEU A 7 -59.42 37.76 13.76
C LEU A 7 -60.44 37.67 14.91
N PRO A 8 -61.13 38.78 15.23
CA PRO A 8 -62.15 38.79 16.28
C PRO A 8 -63.23 37.72 16.06
N THR A 9 -63.73 37.16 17.16
CA THR A 9 -64.84 36.19 17.16
C THR A 9 -66.03 36.71 17.97
N PRO A 10 -67.29 36.42 17.55
CA PRO A 10 -67.66 35.67 16.36
C PRO A 10 -67.52 36.50 15.07
N ALA A 11 -67.30 35.85 13.93
CA ALA A 11 -67.27 36.53 12.65
C ALA A 11 -68.68 37.11 12.33
N PRO A 12 -68.79 38.35 11.81
CA PRO A 12 -70.08 38.94 11.47
C PRO A 12 -70.81 38.07 10.45
N SER A 13 -72.03 37.66 10.79
CA SER A 13 -72.87 36.81 9.95
C SER A 13 -74.23 37.45 9.71
N ARG A 14 -74.79 37.27 8.51
CA ARG A 14 -76.15 37.71 8.17
C ARG A 14 -77.24 37.02 8.99
N THR A 15 -76.89 35.96 9.72
CA THR A 15 -77.79 35.26 10.65
C THR A 15 -77.83 35.89 12.05
N MET A 16 -76.96 36.87 12.34
CA MET A 16 -76.94 37.59 13.61
C MET A 16 -77.97 38.73 13.63
N ILE A 17 -78.50 39.05 14.81
CA ILE A 17 -79.28 40.27 15.02
C ILE A 17 -78.38 41.50 14.94
N ASP A 18 -78.93 42.66 14.57
CA ASP A 18 -78.18 43.91 14.38
C ASP A 18 -77.30 44.29 15.58
N ALA A 19 -77.82 44.11 16.79
CA ALA A 19 -77.10 44.39 18.04
C ALA A 19 -75.83 43.54 18.24
N VAL A 20 -75.70 42.40 17.56
CA VAL A 20 -74.53 41.52 17.58
C VAL A 20 -73.71 41.66 16.30
N TYR A 21 -74.37 41.90 15.16
CA TYR A 21 -73.73 42.07 13.87
C TYR A 21 -72.87 43.33 13.80
N VAL A 22 -73.41 44.49 14.23
CA VAL A 22 -72.71 45.78 14.11
C VAL A 22 -71.40 45.78 14.90
N PRO A 23 -71.37 45.38 16.21
CA PRO A 23 -70.11 45.31 16.95
C PRO A 23 -69.11 44.29 16.38
N ALA A 24 -69.58 43.16 15.85
CA ALA A 24 -68.71 42.16 15.23
C ALA A 24 -68.10 42.65 13.90
N ALA A 25 -68.88 43.40 13.11
CA ALA A 25 -68.42 44.02 11.87
C ALA A 25 -67.39 45.13 12.14
N ASP A 26 -67.65 46.01 13.12
CA ASP A 26 -66.73 47.07 13.51
C ASP A 26 -65.42 46.50 14.07
N ALA A 27 -65.49 45.46 14.91
CA ALA A 27 -64.31 44.77 15.43
C ALA A 27 -63.48 44.14 14.29
N LEU A 28 -64.13 43.48 13.32
CA LEU A 28 -63.45 42.93 12.15
C LEU A 28 -62.76 44.04 11.34
N MET A 29 -63.47 45.13 11.04
CA MET A 29 -62.94 46.27 10.28
C MET A 29 -61.76 46.93 11.00
N GLY A 30 -61.81 47.03 12.33
CA GLY A 30 -60.71 47.53 13.16
C GLY A 30 -59.48 46.61 13.18
N ALA A 31 -59.65 45.30 13.01
CA ALA A 31 -58.56 44.33 12.97
C ALA A 31 -57.82 44.26 11.61
N LEU A 32 -58.46 44.68 10.51
CA LEU A 32 -57.88 44.58 9.16
C LEU A 32 -56.56 45.36 8.98
N PRO A 33 -56.39 46.61 9.46
CA PRO A 33 -55.12 47.32 9.34
C PRO A 33 -53.95 46.61 10.02
N GLN A 34 -54.20 46.02 11.20
CA GLN A 34 -53.22 45.24 11.92
C GLN A 34 -52.87 43.95 11.17
N LEU A 35 -53.89 43.23 10.66
CA LEU A 35 -53.68 42.04 9.84
C LEU A 35 -52.83 42.36 8.60
N VAL A 36 -53.08 43.47 7.90
CA VAL A 36 -52.29 43.90 6.74
C VAL A 36 -50.84 44.17 7.14
N ALA A 37 -50.62 44.87 8.26
CA ALA A 37 -49.28 45.13 8.76
C ALA A 37 -48.54 43.83 9.10
N GLU A 38 -49.18 42.90 9.80
CA GLU A 38 -48.61 41.60 10.18
C GLU A 38 -48.31 40.72 8.95
N ILE A 39 -49.21 40.70 7.95
CA ILE A 39 -48.98 39.98 6.69
C ILE A 39 -47.79 40.57 5.93
N ASN A 40 -47.67 41.89 5.83
CA ASN A 40 -46.53 42.52 5.15
C ASN A 40 -45.20 42.14 5.82
N VAL A 41 -45.15 42.19 7.15
CA VAL A 41 -43.95 41.76 7.91
C VAL A 41 -43.67 40.27 7.67
N ALA A 42 -44.70 39.42 7.67
CA ALA A 42 -44.55 38.00 7.40
C ALA A 42 -44.03 37.72 5.98
N VAL A 43 -44.54 38.43 4.97
CA VAL A 43 -44.09 38.33 3.57
C VAL A 43 -42.63 38.74 3.43
N THR A 44 -42.22 39.86 4.06
CA THR A 44 -40.82 40.28 4.08
C THR A 44 -39.94 39.23 4.78
N ALA A 45 -40.42 38.61 5.86
CA ALA A 45 -39.67 37.62 6.62
C ALA A 45 -39.50 36.27 5.89
N MET A 46 -40.35 35.96 4.90
CA MET A 46 -40.30 34.66 4.20
C MET A 46 -39.05 34.47 3.31
N ASN A 47 -38.32 35.53 2.94
CA ASN A 47 -37.00 35.49 2.26
C ASN A 47 -36.85 34.34 1.22
N ASN A 48 -37.82 34.20 0.30
CA ASN A 48 -37.92 33.12 -0.68
C ASN A 48 -36.97 33.31 -1.87
N ASN A 49 -35.70 33.54 -1.58
CA ASN A 49 -34.69 33.78 -2.59
C ASN A 49 -34.18 32.46 -3.18
N SER A 50 -33.79 32.46 -4.45
CA SER A 50 -33.34 31.23 -5.10
C SER A 50 -32.06 30.70 -4.46
N THR A 51 -31.95 29.38 -4.38
CA THR A 51 -30.76 28.62 -3.97
C THR A 51 -29.97 28.07 -5.16
N ASN A 52 -30.28 28.56 -6.36
CA ASN A 52 -29.47 28.37 -7.56
C ASN A 52 -29.00 29.71 -8.12
N ALA A 53 -27.87 29.69 -8.81
CA ALA A 53 -27.30 30.88 -9.44
C ALA A 53 -26.45 30.50 -10.66
N THR A 54 -26.00 31.51 -11.40
CA THR A 54 -24.95 31.37 -12.39
C THR A 54 -23.83 32.38 -12.12
N SER A 55 -22.64 32.09 -12.62
CA SER A 55 -21.49 32.99 -12.52
C SER A 55 -20.70 33.00 -13.81
N THR A 56 -20.19 34.17 -14.19
CA THR A 56 -19.26 34.36 -15.30
C THR A 56 -17.81 34.54 -14.84
N THR A 57 -17.53 34.44 -13.54
CA THR A 57 -16.18 34.56 -13.01
C THR A 57 -15.29 33.45 -13.55
N ALA A 58 -14.17 33.81 -14.16
CA ALA A 58 -13.16 32.86 -14.62
C ALA A 58 -12.46 32.22 -13.42
N LEU A 59 -12.63 30.91 -13.24
CA LEU A 59 -12.02 30.15 -12.16
C LEU A 59 -11.33 28.90 -12.70
N SER A 60 -10.12 28.61 -12.22
CA SER A 60 -9.49 27.31 -12.42
C SER A 60 -10.07 26.28 -11.47
N ILE A 61 -10.41 25.10 -11.99
CA ILE A 61 -10.87 23.96 -11.19
C ILE A 61 -9.73 23.53 -10.26
N GLY A 62 -10.03 23.39 -8.97
CA GLY A 62 -9.10 22.90 -7.96
C GLY A 62 -9.60 23.17 -6.55
N ALA A 63 -8.98 22.50 -5.58
CA ALA A 63 -9.28 22.68 -4.16
C ALA A 63 -8.87 24.08 -3.64
N GLY A 64 -9.36 24.43 -2.45
CA GLY A 64 -9.05 25.68 -1.76
C GLY A 64 -10.07 26.79 -2.00
N THR A 65 -9.74 28.00 -1.58
CA THR A 65 -10.66 29.15 -1.62
C THR A 65 -10.90 29.62 -3.06
N LYS A 66 -12.17 29.79 -3.42
CA LYS A 66 -12.62 30.38 -4.70
C LYS A 66 -13.58 31.53 -4.41
N SER A 67 -13.32 32.67 -5.04
CA SER A 67 -14.19 33.84 -4.99
C SER A 67 -14.84 34.04 -6.35
N LEU A 68 -16.16 34.20 -6.37
CA LEU A 68 -16.95 34.40 -7.58
C LEU A 68 -18.08 35.38 -7.34
N THR A 69 -18.58 35.98 -8.42
CA THR A 69 -19.78 36.80 -8.38
C THR A 69 -20.93 36.00 -8.99
N VAL A 70 -21.98 35.81 -8.21
CA VAL A 70 -23.27 35.24 -8.66
C VAL A 70 -24.31 36.35 -8.78
N GLN A 71 -25.54 36.04 -9.21
CA GLN A 71 -26.61 37.03 -9.10
C GLN A 71 -26.85 37.44 -7.63
N THR A 72 -27.32 38.67 -7.44
CA THR A 72 -27.72 39.20 -6.14
C THR A 72 -28.94 38.47 -5.60
N SER A 73 -29.24 38.68 -4.32
CA SER A 73 -30.48 38.22 -3.69
C SER A 73 -30.67 36.70 -3.78
N LYS A 74 -29.67 35.91 -3.38
CA LYS A 74 -29.76 34.43 -3.22
C LYS A 74 -29.81 34.03 -1.75
N SER A 75 -30.40 32.89 -1.46
CA SER A 75 -30.46 32.31 -0.09
C SER A 75 -29.22 31.49 0.25
N TYR A 76 -28.03 32.01 -0.08
CA TYR A 76 -26.78 31.39 0.31
C TYR A 76 -26.35 31.85 1.70
N VAL A 77 -25.96 30.90 2.56
CA VAL A 77 -25.56 31.18 3.94
C VAL A 77 -24.21 30.52 4.24
N VAL A 78 -23.42 31.12 5.13
CA VAL A 78 -22.13 30.56 5.56
C VAL A 78 -22.32 29.14 6.12
N GLY A 79 -21.45 28.21 5.70
CA GLY A 79 -21.52 26.78 6.05
C GLY A 79 -22.37 25.95 5.09
N GLN A 80 -23.18 26.56 4.23
CA GLN A 80 -23.96 25.81 3.23
C GLN A 80 -23.04 25.22 2.15
N SER A 81 -23.25 23.95 1.80
CA SER A 81 -22.53 23.30 0.72
C SER A 81 -23.14 23.61 -0.64
N LEU A 82 -22.29 23.99 -1.60
CA LEU A 82 -22.66 24.32 -2.98
C LEU A 82 -21.86 23.48 -3.98
N LYS A 83 -22.48 23.19 -5.13
CA LYS A 83 -21.82 22.68 -6.33
C LYS A 83 -21.72 23.80 -7.34
N ILE A 84 -20.50 24.09 -7.79
CA ILE A 84 -20.16 25.04 -8.85
C ILE A 84 -19.76 24.21 -10.08
N ALA A 85 -20.69 23.99 -10.99
CA ALA A 85 -20.51 23.14 -12.18
C ALA A 85 -20.42 23.97 -13.45
N SER A 86 -19.60 23.56 -14.41
CA SER A 86 -19.58 24.19 -15.72
C SER A 86 -20.95 24.10 -16.38
N SER A 87 -21.46 25.23 -16.87
CA SER A 87 -22.76 25.26 -17.54
C SER A 87 -22.76 24.47 -18.86
N ALA A 88 -21.60 24.39 -19.53
CA ALA A 88 -21.46 23.66 -20.80
C ALA A 88 -21.09 22.18 -20.61
N SER A 89 -20.39 21.83 -19.52
CA SER A 89 -19.92 20.46 -19.27
C SER A 89 -19.99 20.12 -17.79
N PRO A 90 -21.16 19.75 -17.24
CA PRO A 90 -21.38 19.60 -15.80
C PRO A 90 -20.55 18.51 -15.09
N SER A 91 -19.82 17.68 -15.84
CA SER A 91 -18.79 16.76 -15.32
C SER A 91 -17.54 17.49 -14.79
N ASN A 92 -17.32 18.72 -15.24
CA ASN A 92 -16.34 19.66 -14.69
C ASN A 92 -17.00 20.49 -13.59
N TYR A 93 -16.61 20.26 -12.33
CA TYR A 93 -17.26 20.92 -11.19
C TYR A 93 -16.35 21.03 -9.97
N MET A 94 -16.76 21.88 -9.03
CA MET A 94 -16.22 22.03 -7.68
C MET A 94 -17.36 21.90 -6.67
N ILE A 95 -17.13 21.21 -5.54
CA ILE A 95 -18.03 21.16 -4.39
C ILE A 95 -17.28 21.70 -3.18
N GLY A 96 -17.95 22.54 -2.39
CA GLY A 96 -17.39 23.16 -1.20
C GLY A 96 -18.45 23.85 -0.37
N TYR A 97 -18.05 24.46 0.74
CA TYR A 97 -18.95 25.22 1.62
C TYR A 97 -18.72 26.73 1.50
N VAL A 98 -19.80 27.49 1.65
CA VAL A 98 -19.78 28.97 1.64
C VAL A 98 -19.04 29.47 2.88
N THR A 99 -18.06 30.35 2.68
CA THR A 99 -17.37 31.07 3.76
C THR A 99 -17.78 32.54 3.84
N ALA A 100 -18.29 33.11 2.75
CA ALA A 100 -18.91 34.43 2.73
C ALA A 100 -19.90 34.56 1.57
N TYR A 101 -21.01 35.27 1.78
CA TYR A 101 -21.92 35.71 0.71
C TYR A 101 -22.49 37.09 1.03
N THR A 102 -22.43 38.02 0.08
CA THR A 102 -23.01 39.37 0.20
C THR A 102 -24.18 39.49 -0.76
N ALA A 103 -25.41 39.52 -0.23
CA ALA A 103 -26.63 39.47 -1.03
C ALA A 103 -26.78 40.64 -2.00
N GLU A 104 -26.29 41.83 -1.64
CA GLU A 104 -26.40 43.06 -2.41
C GLU A 104 -25.49 43.08 -3.64
N THR A 105 -24.32 42.42 -3.55
CA THR A 105 -23.30 42.43 -4.60
C THR A 105 -23.19 41.10 -5.33
N GLY A 106 -23.75 40.02 -4.76
CA GLY A 106 -23.58 38.66 -5.27
C GLY A 106 -22.17 38.10 -5.08
N ALA A 107 -21.30 38.79 -4.32
CA ALA A 107 -19.98 38.29 -3.99
C ALA A 107 -20.10 37.03 -3.12
N LEU A 108 -19.53 35.93 -3.60
CA LEU A 108 -19.58 34.61 -2.99
C LEU A 108 -18.14 34.11 -2.82
N VAL A 109 -17.83 33.57 -1.64
CA VAL A 109 -16.57 32.89 -1.35
C VAL A 109 -16.89 31.48 -0.86
N VAL A 110 -16.25 30.49 -1.48
CA VAL A 110 -16.43 29.06 -1.19
C VAL A 110 -15.06 28.44 -0.94
N THR A 111 -14.95 27.59 0.07
CA THR A 111 -13.80 26.69 0.21
C THR A 111 -14.12 25.37 -0.49
N VAL A 112 -13.42 25.08 -1.58
CA VAL A 112 -13.61 23.86 -2.38
C VAL A 112 -12.87 22.70 -1.72
N THR A 113 -13.61 21.63 -1.42
CA THR A 113 -13.09 20.39 -0.82
C THR A 113 -13.07 19.23 -1.81
N GLN A 114 -13.86 19.28 -2.89
CA GLN A 114 -13.91 18.25 -3.93
C GLN A 114 -14.02 18.88 -5.32
N HIS A 115 -13.45 18.25 -6.33
CA HIS A 115 -13.57 18.70 -7.72
C HIS A 115 -13.42 17.54 -8.71
N SER A 116 -13.92 17.76 -9.92
CA SER A 116 -13.76 16.88 -11.08
C SER A 116 -13.45 17.72 -12.30
N GLY A 117 -12.55 17.23 -13.16
CA GLY A 117 -12.07 17.95 -14.32
C GLY A 117 -10.89 18.89 -14.02
N SER A 118 -10.51 19.68 -15.04
CA SER A 118 -9.37 20.59 -15.00
C SER A 118 -9.61 21.82 -15.89
N GLY A 119 -8.73 22.82 -15.78
CA GLY A 119 -8.75 24.02 -16.62
C GLY A 119 -9.51 25.20 -16.01
N THR A 120 -9.56 26.32 -16.75
CA THR A 120 -10.22 27.56 -16.34
C THR A 120 -11.54 27.73 -17.08
N ILE A 121 -12.62 27.93 -16.34
CA ILE A 121 -13.99 28.05 -16.86
C ILE A 121 -14.59 29.37 -16.40
N ALA A 122 -15.33 30.03 -17.29
CA ALA A 122 -15.96 31.34 -17.06
C ALA A 122 -17.50 31.29 -17.23
N ALA A 123 -18.10 30.11 -17.17
CA ALA A 123 -19.55 29.93 -17.20
C ALA A 123 -19.95 28.80 -16.25
N TRP A 124 -20.52 29.19 -15.12
CA TRP A 124 -20.84 28.29 -14.02
C TRP A 124 -22.33 28.32 -13.70
N THR A 125 -22.85 27.16 -13.30
CA THR A 125 -24.12 26.99 -12.59
C THR A 125 -23.80 26.61 -11.15
N VAL A 126 -24.38 27.33 -10.20
CA VAL A 126 -24.21 27.14 -8.76
C VAL A 126 -25.50 26.61 -8.17
N THR A 127 -25.45 25.49 -7.46
CA THR A 127 -26.61 24.86 -6.83
C THR A 127 -26.25 24.36 -5.43
N LEU A 128 -27.26 23.98 -4.64
CA LEU A 128 -27.04 23.22 -3.40
C LEU A 128 -26.30 21.91 -3.67
N ALA A 129 -25.51 21.48 -2.70
CA ALA A 129 -24.81 20.21 -2.70
C ALA A 129 -24.85 19.55 -1.32
N VAL A 130 -24.45 18.28 -1.28
CA VAL A 130 -24.04 17.61 -0.04
C VAL A 130 -22.52 17.53 -0.07
N GLU A 131 -21.87 17.97 1.00
CA GLU A 131 -20.43 17.81 1.12
C GLU A 131 -20.07 16.36 1.48
N GLY A 132 -19.51 15.62 0.53
CA GLY A 132 -18.95 14.30 0.78
C GLY A 132 -17.54 14.37 1.37
N VAL A 133 -17.34 14.84 2.60
CA VAL A 133 -16.06 14.57 3.28
C VAL A 133 -16.14 13.17 3.86
N LEU A 134 -15.41 12.23 3.26
CA LEU A 134 -15.32 10.86 3.76
C LEU A 134 -14.16 10.77 4.76
N SER A 135 -14.45 10.60 6.06
CA SER A 135 -13.43 10.16 7.04
C SER A 135 -12.98 8.71 6.77
N ARG A 136 -13.81 7.96 6.05
CA ARG A 136 -13.54 6.59 5.61
C ARG A 136 -14.24 6.30 4.28
N VAL A 137 -13.62 5.47 3.45
CA VAL A 137 -14.27 4.84 2.30
C VAL A 137 -14.68 3.42 2.72
N VAL A 138 -15.97 3.10 2.62
CA VAL A 138 -16.49 1.75 2.86
C VAL A 138 -16.83 1.12 1.52
N LEU A 139 -16.16 0.02 1.21
CA LEU A 139 -16.38 -0.80 0.02
C LEU A 139 -17.14 -2.05 0.45
N ASN A 140 -18.43 -2.12 0.11
CA ASN A 140 -19.25 -3.28 0.45
C ASN A 140 -18.85 -4.49 -0.41
N GLY A 141 -18.72 -5.66 0.22
CA GLY A 141 -18.50 -6.90 -0.52
C GLY A 141 -19.73 -7.27 -1.33
N ALA A 142 -19.52 -7.84 -2.53
CA ALA A 142 -20.62 -8.21 -3.43
C ALA A 142 -21.56 -9.29 -2.85
N THR A 143 -21.08 -10.09 -1.90
CA THR A 143 -21.87 -11.15 -1.23
C THR A 143 -22.23 -10.78 0.21
N SER A 144 -21.23 -10.38 1.01
CA SER A 144 -21.39 -9.88 2.38
C SER A 144 -20.10 -9.19 2.85
N GLY A 145 -20.12 -8.56 4.02
CA GLY A 145 -18.96 -7.89 4.62
C GLY A 145 -18.60 -6.56 3.96
N SER A 146 -17.55 -5.91 4.47
CA SER A 146 -17.05 -4.66 3.90
C SER A 146 -15.55 -4.51 4.14
N ILE A 147 -14.89 -3.74 3.27
CA ILE A 147 -13.53 -3.24 3.47
C ILE A 147 -13.66 -1.76 3.80
N THR A 148 -12.99 -1.32 4.87
CA THR A 148 -12.93 0.09 5.24
C THR A 148 -11.52 0.62 5.01
N ILE A 149 -11.40 1.69 4.24
CA ILE A 149 -10.19 2.49 4.11
C ILE A 149 -10.40 3.71 5.00
N GLU A 150 -9.70 3.77 6.13
CA GLU A 150 -9.82 4.84 7.11
C GLU A 150 -8.48 5.56 7.27
N ALA A 151 -8.52 6.88 7.32
CA ALA A 151 -7.34 7.67 7.65
C ALA A 151 -6.99 7.43 9.13
N PRO A 152 -5.75 7.04 9.47
CA PRO A 152 -5.36 6.92 10.87
C PRO A 152 -5.44 8.29 11.57
N ALA A 153 -5.66 8.28 12.88
CA ALA A 153 -5.61 9.51 13.67
C ALA A 153 -4.17 10.02 13.73
N VAL A 154 -3.79 10.97 12.87
CA VAL A 154 -2.43 11.50 12.78
C VAL A 154 -2.41 13.01 12.70
N ALA A 155 -1.42 13.63 13.34
CA ALA A 155 -0.99 14.97 12.99
C ALA A 155 -0.19 14.90 11.68
N GLY A 156 -0.68 15.57 10.62
CA GLY A 156 -0.02 15.63 9.30
C GLY A 156 -0.86 15.06 8.16
N SER A 157 -0.29 15.07 6.95
CA SER A 157 -0.91 14.55 5.73
C SER A 157 -0.11 13.37 5.17
N GLY A 158 -0.75 12.23 4.96
CA GLY A 158 -0.20 11.10 4.21
C GLY A 158 -0.92 10.93 2.87
N THR A 159 -0.21 10.46 1.85
CA THR A 159 -0.79 10.13 0.54
C THR A 159 -0.53 8.68 0.19
N LEU A 160 -1.60 7.91 -0.09
CA LEU A 160 -1.52 6.60 -0.73
C LEU A 160 -1.76 6.77 -2.23
N THR A 161 -0.72 6.57 -3.04
CA THR A 161 -0.83 6.58 -4.50
C THR A 161 -1.06 5.15 -4.99
N LEU A 162 -2.19 4.89 -5.64
CA LEU A 162 -2.50 3.59 -6.22
C LEU A 162 -1.86 3.46 -7.63
N PRO A 163 -1.57 2.23 -8.08
CA PRO A 163 -1.14 1.99 -9.46
C PRO A 163 -2.15 2.54 -10.47
N VAL A 164 -1.65 3.09 -11.58
CA VAL A 164 -2.48 3.59 -12.68
C VAL A 164 -2.99 2.46 -13.60
N ALA A 165 -2.37 1.29 -13.53
CA ALA A 165 -2.81 0.07 -14.19
C ALA A 165 -3.50 -0.86 -13.18
N THR A 166 -4.27 -1.84 -13.67
CA THR A 166 -4.85 -2.88 -12.82
C THR A 166 -3.75 -3.62 -12.08
N ASP A 167 -3.87 -3.67 -10.76
CA ASP A 167 -2.91 -4.33 -9.88
C ASP A 167 -3.64 -4.95 -8.67
N THR A 168 -2.94 -5.79 -7.93
CA THR A 168 -3.41 -6.34 -6.66
C THR A 168 -2.57 -5.75 -5.53
N LEU A 169 -3.21 -5.02 -4.62
CA LEU A 169 -2.56 -4.58 -3.39
C LEU A 169 -2.53 -5.74 -2.39
N VAL A 170 -1.38 -5.90 -1.74
CA VAL A 170 -1.14 -6.93 -0.73
C VAL A 170 -1.05 -6.32 0.66
N GLY A 171 -1.40 -7.09 1.70
CA GLY A 171 -1.44 -6.65 3.10
C GLY A 171 -0.15 -6.99 3.87
N LYS A 172 -0.08 -6.55 5.15
CA LYS A 172 1.07 -6.87 6.02
C LYS A 172 1.05 -8.31 6.54
N ASP A 173 -0.15 -8.84 6.80
CA ASP A 173 -0.36 -10.17 7.37
C ASP A 173 -0.93 -11.15 6.32
N THR A 174 -0.64 -10.91 5.04
CA THR A 174 -1.03 -11.79 3.93
C THR A 174 0.15 -12.64 3.47
N ALA A 175 -0.15 -13.82 2.92
CA ALA A 175 0.82 -14.63 2.21
C ALA A 175 0.71 -14.30 0.72
N ASP A 176 1.76 -13.70 0.17
CA ASP A 176 1.72 -13.13 -1.19
C ASP A 176 2.84 -13.67 -2.09
N THR A 177 2.52 -13.81 -3.38
CA THR A 177 3.49 -14.13 -4.42
C THR A 177 3.89 -12.86 -5.17
N LEU A 178 5.11 -12.37 -4.92
CA LEU A 178 5.60 -11.10 -5.45
C LEU A 178 6.51 -11.29 -6.69
N THR A 179 5.91 -11.53 -7.86
CA THR A 179 6.66 -11.67 -9.12
C THR A 179 7.19 -10.32 -9.64
N ASN A 180 8.34 -10.37 -10.33
CA ASN A 180 8.99 -9.21 -10.98
C ASN A 180 9.35 -8.07 -10.01
N LYS A 181 9.75 -8.39 -8.79
CA LYS A 181 10.19 -7.40 -7.80
C LYS A 181 11.70 -7.44 -7.62
N THR A 182 12.31 -6.25 -7.57
CA THR A 182 13.69 -6.07 -7.13
C THR A 182 13.67 -5.73 -5.65
N LEU A 183 14.13 -6.65 -4.81
CA LEU A 183 14.24 -6.43 -3.37
C LEU A 183 15.65 -5.92 -3.05
N VAL A 184 15.75 -4.68 -2.54
CA VAL A 184 17.03 -4.09 -2.11
C VAL A 184 17.13 -4.24 -0.59
N ALA A 185 18.05 -5.08 -0.13
CA ALA A 185 18.29 -5.38 1.30
C ALA A 185 17.03 -5.82 2.10
N PRO A 186 16.28 -6.84 1.65
CA PRO A 186 15.16 -7.35 2.44
C PRO A 186 15.67 -7.98 3.75
N VAL A 187 15.00 -7.67 4.87
CA VAL A 187 15.21 -8.36 6.15
C VAL A 187 14.24 -9.54 6.21
N LEU A 188 14.76 -10.76 6.09
CA LEU A 188 13.94 -11.98 6.07
C LEU A 188 13.57 -12.52 7.47
N GLY A 189 14.06 -11.89 8.54
CA GLY A 189 13.90 -12.40 9.91
C GLY A 189 14.60 -13.76 10.12
N THR A 190 13.95 -14.67 10.84
CA THR A 190 14.39 -16.06 11.05
C THR A 190 13.51 -17.02 10.24
N PRO A 191 13.81 -17.24 8.94
CA PRO A 191 13.03 -18.18 8.14
C PRO A 191 13.09 -19.58 8.77
N VAL A 192 11.92 -20.21 8.98
CA VAL A 192 11.80 -21.56 9.57
C VAL A 192 12.40 -22.62 8.65
N SER A 193 12.39 -22.37 7.34
CA SER A 193 13.16 -23.07 6.32
C SER A 193 13.34 -22.16 5.10
N GLY A 194 14.47 -22.28 4.41
CA GLY A 194 14.75 -21.54 3.19
C GLY A 194 15.19 -22.49 2.09
N GLU A 195 14.24 -23.00 1.30
CA GLU A 195 14.59 -23.52 -0.02
C GLU A 195 14.71 -22.34 -0.97
N LEU A 196 15.95 -22.01 -1.33
CA LEU A 196 16.24 -20.90 -2.23
C LEU A 196 16.53 -21.43 -3.63
N THR A 197 15.47 -21.69 -4.37
CA THR A 197 15.56 -22.14 -5.76
C THR A 197 15.79 -20.91 -6.66
N ASN A 198 16.79 -20.97 -7.55
CA ASN A 198 17.14 -19.93 -8.52
C ASN A 198 17.73 -18.62 -7.96
N CYS A 199 18.39 -18.64 -6.80
CA CYS A 199 19.22 -17.50 -6.40
C CYS A 199 20.53 -17.45 -7.18
N THR A 200 20.80 -16.31 -7.82
CA THR A 200 22.11 -15.95 -8.38
C THR A 200 22.86 -15.08 -7.38
N GLY A 201 23.58 -15.71 -6.46
CA GLY A 201 24.57 -15.04 -5.60
C GLY A 201 25.97 -15.08 -6.22
N THR A 202 26.89 -14.22 -5.80
CA THR A 202 28.31 -14.36 -6.14
C THR A 202 28.83 -15.71 -5.63
N VAL A 203 29.16 -16.57 -6.58
CA VAL A 203 29.16 -18.05 -6.55
C VAL A 203 30.18 -18.69 -5.58
N ASN A 204 31.00 -17.90 -4.87
CA ASN A 204 32.17 -18.43 -4.16
C ASN A 204 31.85 -19.23 -2.89
N SER A 205 30.73 -18.98 -2.20
CA SER A 205 30.36 -19.74 -0.98
C SER A 205 29.44 -20.92 -1.25
N LEU A 206 28.61 -20.86 -2.30
CA LEU A 206 27.62 -21.91 -2.64
C LEU A 206 28.25 -23.09 -3.39
N ASN A 207 29.32 -22.86 -4.15
CA ASN A 207 30.00 -23.89 -4.95
C ASN A 207 31.19 -24.55 -4.22
N ALA A 208 31.43 -24.21 -2.95
CA ALA A 208 32.57 -24.70 -2.16
C ALA A 208 32.32 -26.04 -1.44
N GLY A 209 31.13 -26.63 -1.58
CA GLY A 209 30.79 -27.93 -1.00
C GLY A 209 31.53 -29.09 -1.66
N ILE A 210 31.97 -30.06 -0.85
CA ILE A 210 32.53 -31.33 -1.32
C ILE A 210 31.46 -32.13 -2.09
N GLY A 211 31.82 -32.71 -3.24
CA GLY A 211 30.93 -33.51 -4.09
C GLY A 211 30.06 -32.72 -5.07
N VAL A 212 29.99 -31.39 -4.98
CA VAL A 212 29.24 -30.57 -5.96
C VAL A 212 30.08 -30.41 -7.23
N ASN A 213 29.57 -30.91 -8.37
CA ASN A 213 30.27 -30.85 -9.66
C ASN A 213 31.69 -31.46 -9.65
N GLN A 214 31.92 -32.49 -8.83
CA GLN A 214 33.18 -33.23 -8.76
C GLN A 214 32.98 -34.66 -9.26
N THR A 215 34.02 -35.26 -9.85
CA THR A 215 34.00 -36.65 -10.34
C THR A 215 35.14 -37.44 -9.74
N TRP A 216 34.89 -38.72 -9.43
CA TRP A 216 35.94 -39.64 -9.00
C TRP A 216 36.95 -39.89 -10.12
N THR A 217 38.22 -39.56 -9.86
CA THR A 217 39.33 -39.77 -10.79
C THR A 217 40.34 -40.73 -10.17
N ASN A 218 40.73 -41.78 -10.90
CA ASN A 218 41.88 -42.60 -10.53
C ASN A 218 43.16 -41.86 -10.89
N VAL A 219 43.88 -41.41 -9.88
CA VAL A 219 45.07 -40.57 -10.05
C VAL A 219 46.38 -41.34 -9.89
N LEU A 220 46.32 -42.63 -9.53
CA LEU A 220 47.50 -43.48 -9.37
C LEU A 220 48.28 -43.62 -10.68
N THR A 221 47.58 -43.79 -11.80
CA THR A 221 48.19 -43.94 -13.13
C THR A 221 48.21 -42.64 -13.92
N THR A 222 47.15 -41.82 -13.83
CA THR A 222 47.04 -40.53 -14.52
C THR A 222 46.39 -39.49 -13.60
N PRO A 223 47.11 -38.46 -13.12
CA PRO A 223 48.42 -37.98 -13.60
C PRO A 223 49.65 -38.76 -13.07
N GLY A 224 49.49 -39.80 -12.24
CA GLY A 224 50.61 -40.58 -11.73
C GLY A 224 51.02 -40.18 -10.31
N ARG A 225 50.10 -40.31 -9.36
CA ARG A 225 50.37 -40.02 -7.95
C ARG A 225 51.23 -41.12 -7.31
N SER A 226 52.17 -40.74 -6.47
CA SER A 226 53.10 -41.63 -5.80
C SER A 226 53.26 -41.25 -4.33
N ALA A 227 53.66 -42.21 -3.51
CA ALA A 227 53.96 -41.98 -2.11
C ALA A 227 55.18 -41.06 -1.92
N GLY A 228 55.21 -40.34 -0.80
CA GLY A 228 56.28 -39.41 -0.43
C GLY A 228 56.23 -38.08 -1.18
N THR A 229 55.58 -38.03 -2.35
CA THR A 229 55.41 -36.81 -3.15
C THR A 229 54.31 -35.92 -2.56
N THR A 230 54.60 -34.62 -2.45
CA THR A 230 53.65 -33.61 -1.99
C THR A 230 52.86 -33.05 -3.17
N TYR A 231 51.54 -33.05 -3.05
CA TYR A 231 50.61 -32.55 -4.06
C TYR A 231 49.77 -31.41 -3.49
N THR A 232 49.36 -30.46 -4.32
CA THR A 232 48.46 -29.37 -3.93
C THR A 232 47.09 -29.61 -4.55
N ASN A 233 46.03 -29.46 -3.75
CA ASN A 233 44.69 -29.36 -4.32
C ASN A 233 44.50 -27.97 -4.94
N SER A 234 44.49 -27.91 -6.27
CA SER A 234 44.30 -26.65 -7.03
C SER A 234 42.96 -26.60 -7.78
N THR A 235 41.95 -27.36 -7.33
CA THR A 235 40.67 -27.49 -8.06
C THR A 235 39.68 -26.35 -7.85
N GLY A 236 39.99 -25.40 -6.97
CA GLY A 236 39.04 -24.37 -6.55
C GLY A 236 38.03 -24.85 -5.49
N LYS A 237 38.07 -26.14 -5.08
CA LYS A 237 37.15 -26.75 -4.10
C LYS A 237 37.88 -27.74 -3.17
N PRO A 238 37.34 -28.09 -2.00
CA PRO A 238 37.83 -29.24 -1.25
C PRO A 238 37.71 -30.54 -2.07
N ILE A 239 38.73 -31.40 -2.06
CA ILE A 239 38.70 -32.73 -2.68
C ILE A 239 38.62 -33.80 -1.60
N PHE A 240 38.01 -34.94 -1.93
CA PHE A 240 38.13 -36.16 -1.13
C PHE A 240 39.19 -37.07 -1.74
N VAL A 241 40.15 -37.52 -0.94
CA VAL A 241 41.25 -38.39 -1.36
C VAL A 241 41.13 -39.74 -0.64
N LEU A 242 41.14 -40.82 -1.41
CA LEU A 242 41.16 -42.18 -0.92
C LEU A 242 42.44 -42.86 -1.40
N ILE A 243 43.22 -43.39 -0.46
CA ILE A 243 44.46 -44.10 -0.79
C ILE A 243 44.51 -45.43 -0.06
N THR A 244 44.79 -46.50 -0.79
CA THR A 244 44.92 -47.86 -0.25
C THR A 244 46.31 -48.40 -0.55
N CYS A 245 46.99 -48.94 0.46
CA CYS A 245 48.30 -49.59 0.34
C CYS A 245 48.19 -51.10 0.59
N SER A 246 49.09 -51.89 -0.01
CA SER A 246 49.07 -53.35 0.00
C SER A 246 49.44 -54.00 1.35
N SER A 247 49.20 -55.32 1.44
CA SER A 247 49.43 -56.16 2.61
C SER A 247 50.89 -56.10 3.13
N GLY A 248 51.04 -56.30 4.44
CA GLY A 248 52.31 -56.14 5.15
C GLY A 248 52.41 -54.84 5.98
N THR A 249 51.36 -54.01 5.98
CA THR A 249 51.34 -52.73 6.69
C THR A 249 50.16 -52.61 7.63
N THR A 250 50.44 -52.33 8.89
CA THR A 250 49.43 -52.11 9.94
C THR A 250 48.97 -50.67 10.00
N THR A 251 49.63 -49.76 9.27
CA THR A 251 49.38 -48.32 9.35
C THR A 251 49.73 -47.62 8.04
N ILE A 252 48.88 -46.67 7.64
CA ILE A 252 49.10 -45.69 6.58
C ILE A 252 48.98 -44.29 7.19
N THR A 253 49.89 -43.39 6.81
CA THR A 253 49.88 -41.99 7.26
C THR A 253 49.76 -41.06 6.06
N GLY A 254 48.80 -40.15 6.12
CA GLY A 254 48.67 -39.05 5.18
C GLY A 254 48.89 -37.74 5.91
N THR A 255 49.44 -36.74 5.24
CA THR A 255 49.50 -35.38 5.77
C THR A 255 48.65 -34.46 4.93
N VAL A 256 47.92 -33.54 5.56
CA VAL A 256 47.24 -32.42 4.89
C VAL A 256 47.76 -31.13 5.52
N ASN A 257 48.42 -30.29 4.72
CA ASN A 257 49.04 -29.04 5.14
C ASN A 257 49.93 -29.17 6.41
N GLY A 258 50.69 -30.27 6.49
CA GLY A 258 51.57 -30.59 7.62
C GLY A 258 50.91 -31.31 8.79
N LEU A 259 49.58 -31.41 8.85
CA LEU A 259 48.87 -32.20 9.87
C LEU A 259 48.84 -33.67 9.48
N THR A 260 49.28 -34.55 10.38
CA THR A 260 49.34 -36.00 10.14
C THR A 260 48.05 -36.70 10.55
N PHE A 261 47.47 -37.42 9.61
CA PHE A 261 46.36 -38.34 9.77
C PHE A 261 46.88 -39.76 9.67
N THR A 262 46.45 -40.62 10.57
CA THR A 262 46.91 -42.01 10.63
C THR A 262 45.69 -42.91 10.57
N SER A 263 45.72 -43.88 9.66
CA SER A 263 44.75 -44.97 9.60
C SER A 263 45.51 -46.28 9.75
N GLY A 264 44.97 -47.21 10.51
CA GLY A 264 45.60 -48.50 10.73
C GLY A 264 44.56 -49.57 10.98
N ILE A 265 44.98 -50.81 10.74
CA ILE A 265 44.23 -52.02 11.09
C ILE A 265 45.02 -52.76 12.17
N GLY A 266 44.32 -53.42 13.11
CA GLY A 266 44.94 -54.16 14.21
C GLY A 266 45.89 -55.26 13.71
N SER A 267 46.79 -55.76 14.57
CA SER A 267 47.78 -56.78 14.16
C SER A 267 47.17 -58.19 14.07
N GLY A 268 47.42 -58.91 12.97
CA GLY A 268 46.96 -60.29 12.76
C GLY A 268 47.29 -60.84 11.36
N ALA A 269 47.22 -62.15 11.17
CA ALA A 269 47.78 -62.85 10.01
C ALA A 269 47.02 -62.72 8.67
N TYR A 270 45.91 -61.97 8.60
CA TYR A 270 44.98 -61.97 7.45
C TYR A 270 44.63 -60.59 6.88
N TYR A 271 45.40 -59.55 7.17
CA TYR A 271 45.06 -58.19 6.73
C TYR A 271 45.59 -57.86 5.33
N ASN A 272 44.67 -57.47 4.43
CA ASN A 272 44.93 -57.41 2.99
C ASN A 272 45.28 -56.01 2.46
N ALA A 273 44.91 -54.92 3.15
CA ALA A 273 45.26 -53.54 2.77
C ALA A 273 44.92 -52.51 3.87
N SER A 274 45.66 -51.41 3.94
CA SER A 274 45.35 -50.25 4.78
C SER A 274 44.87 -49.07 3.93
N THR A 275 43.76 -48.41 4.31
CA THR A 275 43.17 -47.29 3.56
C THR A 275 43.10 -46.03 4.41
N ILE A 276 43.42 -44.88 3.82
CA ILE A 276 43.23 -43.56 4.41
C ILE A 276 42.28 -42.71 3.57
N TYR A 277 41.47 -41.91 4.26
CA TYR A 277 40.54 -40.95 3.70
C TYR A 277 40.93 -39.55 4.16
N LEU A 278 41.11 -38.63 3.21
CA LEU A 278 41.51 -37.25 3.50
C LEU A 278 40.56 -36.29 2.80
N ILE A 279 40.09 -35.27 3.52
CA ILE A 279 39.50 -34.08 2.91
C ILE A 279 40.63 -33.06 2.78
N VAL A 280 40.90 -32.62 1.56
CA VAL A 280 41.96 -31.65 1.28
C VAL A 280 41.31 -30.37 0.79
N PRO A 281 41.24 -29.29 1.60
CA PRO A 281 40.75 -27.98 1.16
C PRO A 281 41.52 -27.46 -0.06
N ASN A 282 40.89 -26.60 -0.86
CA ASN A 282 41.58 -25.94 -1.98
C ASN A 282 42.78 -25.12 -1.46
N GLY A 283 43.91 -25.20 -2.16
CA GLY A 283 45.18 -24.58 -1.79
C GLY A 283 46.02 -25.39 -0.80
N ASN A 284 45.45 -26.40 -0.12
CA ASN A 284 46.20 -27.21 0.83
C ASN A 284 47.05 -28.27 0.12
N THR A 285 48.21 -28.53 0.71
CA THR A 285 49.07 -29.64 0.29
C THR A 285 48.63 -30.94 0.95
N TYR A 286 48.88 -32.07 0.29
CA TYR A 286 48.67 -33.41 0.82
C TYR A 286 49.71 -34.39 0.29
N LYS A 287 50.00 -35.41 1.08
CA LYS A 287 50.81 -36.57 0.67
C LYS A 287 50.42 -37.77 1.51
N THR A 288 50.76 -38.95 1.02
CA THR A 288 50.80 -40.17 1.82
C THR A 288 52.22 -40.70 1.85
N ASN A 289 52.60 -41.38 2.93
CA ASN A 289 53.79 -42.21 2.93
C ASN A 289 53.36 -43.64 2.56
N SER A 290 54.10 -44.28 1.64
CA SER A 290 53.91 -45.71 1.41
C SER A 290 54.57 -46.44 2.56
N PHE A 291 53.83 -47.37 3.15
CA PHE A 291 54.39 -48.41 3.98
C PHE A 291 54.22 -49.71 3.19
N GLY A 292 55.12 -50.68 3.34
CA GLY A 292 55.02 -52.02 2.74
C GLY A 292 55.19 -52.06 1.21
N ALA A 293 54.45 -52.95 0.53
CA ALA A 293 54.66 -53.32 -0.87
C ALA A 293 54.06 -52.33 -1.91
N GLY A 294 53.66 -51.12 -1.50
CA GLY A 294 53.25 -50.02 -2.40
C GLY A 294 51.77 -49.63 -2.35
N ILE A 295 51.42 -48.58 -3.12
CA ILE A 295 50.05 -48.08 -3.27
C ILE A 295 49.28 -48.97 -4.24
N GLN A 296 48.11 -49.48 -3.84
CA GLN A 296 47.20 -50.26 -4.68
C GLN A 296 46.17 -49.39 -5.41
N SER A 297 45.67 -48.34 -4.75
CA SER A 297 44.71 -47.42 -5.36
C SER A 297 44.85 -46.01 -4.81
N TRP A 298 44.63 -45.02 -5.68
CA TRP A 298 44.54 -43.62 -5.31
C TRP A 298 43.45 -42.95 -6.12
N PHE A 299 42.36 -42.58 -5.44
CA PHE A 299 41.23 -41.89 -6.05
C PHE A 299 41.05 -40.49 -5.44
N GLU A 300 40.66 -39.54 -6.29
CA GLU A 300 40.30 -38.19 -5.88
C GLU A 300 38.90 -37.86 -6.41
N LEU A 301 37.97 -37.50 -5.53
CA LEU A 301 36.72 -36.84 -5.92
C LEU A 301 37.04 -35.36 -6.10
N ARG A 302 37.12 -34.89 -7.35
CA ARG A 302 37.67 -33.57 -7.67
C ARG A 302 37.05 -32.92 -8.89
#